data_AF-A0A954JVN1-F1
#
_entry.id   AF-A0A954JVN1-F1
#
_cell.length_a   1.000
_cell.length_b   1.000
_cell.length_c   1.000
_cell.angle_alpha   90.00
_cell.angle_beta   90.00
_cell.angle_gamma   90.00
#
_symmetry.space_group_name_H-M   'P 1'
#
loop_
_entity.id
_entity.type
_entity.pdbx_description
1 polymer ?
#
loop_
_entity_poly.entity_id
_entity_poly.type
_entity_poly.pdbx_seq_one_letter_code
_entity_poly.pdbx_strand_id
1 'polypeptide(L)'
;LVMVAINSLTMLFLYGVLGGFLLGVGKLPVPWQALLLSIGVYVAFPLVAGFFSRKWLLATKGEVWFKEKFLHTLTPVTITALLITLILLFSFKGETILNNPLTILWIAIPLLIQTIVIFTLGYFLSKVLGLTYENAAPTAMIGASNHFEVAIATATMLYGLSSGAALATVVGVLIEVPLMLALVKFCLRTQNWFPHETCTVNPEPDVNQRVGN
;
A
#
# COMPACT_ATOMS: atom_id res chain seq x y z
N LEU A 1 -4.51 6.02 -9.85
CA LEU A 1 -5.77 5.64 -9.12
C LEU A 1 -6.28 4.27 -9.53
N VAL A 2 -6.46 3.98 -10.83
CA VAL A 2 -6.93 2.68 -11.33
C VAL A 2 -6.04 1.52 -10.86
N MET A 3 -4.71 1.67 -10.94
CA MET A 3 -3.77 0.62 -10.53
C MET A 3 -3.88 0.25 -9.05
N VAL A 4 -4.00 1.24 -8.17
CA VAL A 4 -4.15 1.01 -6.72
C VAL A 4 -5.48 0.33 -6.42
N ALA A 5 -6.57 0.75 -7.08
CA ALA A 5 -7.88 0.13 -6.91
C ALA A 5 -7.89 -1.35 -7.36
N ILE A 6 -7.24 -1.67 -8.48
CA ILE A 6 -7.09 -3.06 -8.95
C ILE A 6 -6.28 -3.87 -7.95
N ASN A 7 -5.19 -3.32 -7.42
CA ASN A 7 -4.37 -4.00 -6.42
C ASN A 7 -5.17 -4.34 -5.15
N SER A 8 -5.88 -3.36 -4.58
CA SER A 8 -6.70 -3.57 -3.38
C SER A 8 -7.86 -4.56 -3.62
N LEU A 9 -8.50 -4.50 -4.79
CA LEU A 9 -9.58 -5.44 -5.12
C LEU A 9 -9.04 -6.86 -5.33
N THR A 10 -7.90 -6.99 -6.01
CA THR A 10 -7.17 -8.26 -6.17
C THR A 10 -6.82 -8.85 -4.81
N MET A 11 -6.29 -8.03 -3.88
CA MET A 11 -6.02 -8.48 -2.51
C MET A 11 -7.28 -8.96 -1.80
N LEU A 12 -8.40 -8.26 -1.91
CA LEU A 12 -9.65 -8.65 -1.24
C LEU A 12 -10.04 -10.11 -1.57
N PHE A 13 -9.87 -10.52 -2.83
CA PHE A 13 -10.21 -11.88 -3.27
C PHE A 13 -9.08 -12.89 -3.03
N LEU A 14 -7.84 -12.53 -3.34
CA LEU A 14 -6.70 -13.46 -3.31
C LEU A 14 -6.07 -13.62 -1.93
N TYR A 15 -6.22 -12.66 -1.02
CA TYR A 15 -5.56 -12.70 0.29
C TYR A 15 -6.00 -13.92 1.11
N GLY A 16 -7.31 -14.19 1.18
CA GLY A 16 -7.83 -15.37 1.89
C GLY A 16 -7.41 -16.69 1.23
N VAL A 17 -7.44 -16.74 -0.11
CA VAL A 17 -7.09 -17.94 -0.88
C VAL A 17 -5.60 -18.26 -0.75
N LEU A 18 -4.73 -17.28 -1.02
CA LEU A 18 -3.29 -17.44 -0.93
C LEU A 18 -2.85 -17.64 0.52
N GLY A 19 -3.43 -16.90 1.47
CA GLY A 19 -3.15 -17.06 2.89
C GLY A 19 -3.49 -18.47 3.39
N GLY A 20 -4.67 -18.98 3.04
CA GLY A 20 -5.07 -20.35 3.38
C GLY A 20 -4.18 -21.40 2.72
N PHE A 21 -3.80 -21.21 1.46
CA PHE A 21 -2.86 -22.09 0.76
C PHE A 21 -1.48 -22.12 1.42
N LEU A 22 -0.89 -20.95 1.68
CA LEU A 22 0.44 -20.80 2.29
C LEU A 22 0.48 -21.38 3.72
N LEU A 23 -0.56 -21.14 4.52
CA LEU A 23 -0.67 -21.71 5.87
C LEU A 23 -0.84 -23.24 5.84
N GLY A 24 -1.57 -23.75 4.85
CA GLY A 24 -1.70 -25.19 4.60
C GLY A 24 -0.37 -25.85 4.26
N VAL A 25 0.44 -25.21 3.40
CA VAL A 25 1.82 -25.66 3.10
C VAL A 25 2.70 -25.60 4.35
N GLY A 26 2.51 -24.58 5.20
CA GLY A 26 3.17 -24.44 6.50
C GLY A 26 2.69 -25.41 7.59
N LYS A 27 1.74 -26.30 7.30
CA LYS A 27 1.10 -27.22 8.26
C LYS A 27 0.50 -26.51 9.49
N LEU A 28 0.11 -25.25 9.33
CA LEU A 28 -0.60 -24.50 10.37
C LEU A 28 -2.12 -24.71 10.16
N PRO A 29 -2.90 -24.87 11.24
CA PRO A 29 -4.34 -24.99 11.12
C PRO A 29 -4.90 -23.71 10.47
N VAL A 30 -5.60 -23.84 9.35
CA VAL A 30 -6.12 -22.71 8.59
C VAL A 30 -7.46 -22.25 9.16
N PRO A 31 -7.55 -21.07 9.80
CA PRO A 31 -8.77 -20.60 10.44
C PRO A 31 -9.63 -19.85 9.43
N TRP A 32 -10.26 -20.59 8.50
CA TRP A 32 -11.01 -20.02 7.37
C TRP A 32 -12.11 -19.02 7.77
N GLN A 33 -12.86 -19.28 8.85
CA GLN A 33 -13.89 -18.34 9.31
C GLN A 33 -13.28 -17.02 9.77
N ALA A 34 -12.17 -17.11 10.52
CA ALA A 34 -11.50 -15.93 11.02
C ALA A 34 -10.78 -15.16 9.90
N LEU A 35 -10.16 -15.84 8.93
CA LEU A 35 -9.60 -15.18 7.74
C LEU A 35 -10.66 -14.39 6.98
N LEU A 36 -11.82 -15.00 6.69
CA LEU A 36 -12.93 -14.33 6.00
C LEU A 36 -13.50 -13.16 6.81
N LEU A 37 -13.63 -13.33 8.13
CA LEU A 37 -14.09 -12.27 9.01
C LEU A 37 -13.12 -11.09 9.06
N SER A 38 -11.80 -11.35 9.07
CA SER A 38 -10.77 -10.29 9.07
C SER A 38 -10.85 -9.48 7.79
N ILE A 39 -10.86 -10.16 6.64
CA ILE A 39 -10.92 -9.52 5.33
C ILE A 39 -12.24 -8.74 5.19
N GLY A 40 -13.34 -9.32 5.64
CA GLY A 40 -14.66 -8.69 5.62
C GLY A 40 -14.69 -7.39 6.44
N VAL A 41 -14.20 -7.43 7.68
CA VAL A 41 -14.27 -6.29 8.61
C VAL A 41 -13.21 -5.23 8.30
N TYR A 42 -11.97 -5.62 7.98
CA TYR A 42 -10.86 -4.69 7.81
C TYR A 42 -10.68 -4.20 6.37
N VAL A 43 -11.17 -4.92 5.36
CA VAL A 43 -10.98 -4.55 3.94
C VAL A 43 -12.33 -4.29 3.27
N ALA A 44 -13.25 -5.25 3.30
CA ALA A 44 -14.51 -5.13 2.56
C ALA A 44 -15.39 -4.01 3.14
N PHE A 45 -15.55 -3.96 4.46
CA PHE A 45 -16.41 -2.98 5.13
C PHE A 45 -15.94 -1.52 4.91
N PRO A 46 -14.66 -1.15 5.12
CA PRO A 46 -14.17 0.19 4.81
C PRO A 46 -14.29 0.56 3.33
N LEU A 47 -14.09 -0.41 2.42
CA LEU A 47 -14.21 -0.17 0.98
C LEU A 47 -15.65 0.12 0.58
N VAL A 48 -16.61 -0.66 1.09
CA VAL A 48 -18.04 -0.45 0.85
C VAL A 48 -18.50 0.88 1.47
N ALA A 49 -18.11 1.17 2.71
CA ALA A 49 -18.40 2.44 3.36
C ALA A 49 -17.79 3.64 2.60
N GLY A 50 -16.55 3.51 2.12
CA GLY A 50 -15.87 4.49 1.28
C GLY A 50 -16.59 4.73 -0.05
N PHE A 51 -17.06 3.68 -0.71
CA PHE A 51 -17.82 3.78 -1.95
C PHE A 51 -19.17 4.50 -1.75
N PHE A 52 -19.94 4.10 -0.74
CA PHE A 52 -21.24 4.73 -0.45
C PHE A 52 -21.08 6.17 0.03
N SER A 53 -20.13 6.45 0.91
CA SER A 53 -19.84 7.82 1.36
C SER A 53 -19.41 8.71 0.19
N ARG A 54 -18.58 8.22 -0.73
CA ARG A 54 -18.23 8.96 -1.96
C ARG A 54 -19.45 9.23 -2.85
N LYS A 55 -20.31 8.23 -3.06
CA LYS A 55 -21.52 8.40 -3.89
C LYS A 55 -22.49 9.42 -3.29
N TRP A 56 -22.71 9.34 -1.97
CA TRP A 56 -23.61 10.22 -1.24
C TRP A 56 -23.06 11.66 -1.10
N LEU A 57 -21.83 11.77 -0.59
CA LEU A 57 -20.75 12.63 -1.09
C LEU A 57 -21.05 13.61 -2.24
N LEU A 58 -20.77 13.08 -3.42
CA LEU A 58 -20.84 13.74 -4.71
C LEU A 58 -22.26 14.15 -5.07
N ALA A 59 -23.26 13.32 -4.72
CA ALA A 59 -24.66 13.61 -5.00
C ALA A 59 -25.20 14.80 -4.19
N THR A 60 -24.72 15.01 -2.96
CA THR A 60 -25.23 16.06 -2.06
C THR A 60 -24.44 17.35 -2.11
N LYS A 61 -23.11 17.28 -2.24
CA LYS A 61 -22.20 18.44 -2.09
C LYS A 61 -21.44 18.81 -3.37
N GLY A 62 -21.52 17.98 -4.42
CA GLY A 62 -20.81 18.18 -5.68
C GLY A 62 -19.32 17.82 -5.63
N GLU A 63 -18.68 17.74 -6.81
CA GLU A 63 -17.27 17.30 -6.94
C GLU A 63 -16.27 18.27 -6.31
N VAL A 64 -16.51 19.57 -6.42
CA VAL A 64 -15.60 20.62 -5.94
C VAL A 64 -15.48 20.57 -4.42
N TRP A 65 -16.60 20.47 -3.71
CA TRP A 65 -16.59 20.36 -2.25
C TRP A 65 -15.96 19.04 -1.77
N PHE A 66 -16.20 17.94 -2.48
CA PHE A 66 -15.56 16.65 -2.19
C PHE A 66 -14.04 16.74 -2.28
N LYS A 67 -13.50 17.34 -3.36
CA LYS A 67 -12.05 17.47 -3.56
C LYS A 67 -11.40 18.46 -2.60
N GLU A 68 -11.99 19.63 -2.39
CA GLU A 68 -11.33 20.71 -1.65
C GLU A 68 -11.53 20.63 -0.12
N LYS A 69 -12.67 20.12 0.36
CA LYS A 69 -12.96 20.04 1.80
C LYS A 69 -12.81 18.62 2.32
N PHE A 70 -13.55 17.67 1.76
CA PHE A 70 -13.60 16.31 2.32
C PHE A 70 -12.26 15.59 2.20
N LEU A 71 -11.63 15.57 1.01
CA LEU A 71 -10.32 14.95 0.83
C LEU A 71 -9.22 15.66 1.64
N HIS A 72 -9.23 16.98 1.71
CA HIS A 72 -8.25 17.73 2.47
C HIS A 72 -8.35 17.48 3.99
N THR A 73 -9.55 17.24 4.53
CA THR A 73 -9.72 16.87 5.94
C THR A 73 -9.37 15.41 6.21
N LEU A 74 -9.63 14.50 5.27
CA LEU A 74 -9.30 13.08 5.46
C LEU A 74 -7.80 12.79 5.44
N THR A 75 -7.01 13.48 4.62
CA THR A 75 -5.56 13.25 4.53
C THR A 75 -4.85 13.29 5.89
N PRO A 76 -4.97 14.36 6.72
CA PRO A 76 -4.32 14.40 8.02
C PRO A 76 -4.89 13.36 8.99
N VAL A 77 -6.20 13.09 8.95
CA VAL A 77 -6.84 12.08 9.82
C VAL A 77 -6.26 10.69 9.55
N THR A 78 -6.13 10.31 8.28
CA THR A 78 -5.55 9.02 7.88
C THR A 78 -4.09 8.93 8.33
N ILE A 79 -3.28 9.97 8.07
CA ILE A 79 -1.88 9.98 8.50
C ILE A 79 -1.77 9.84 10.02
N THR A 80 -2.57 10.59 10.79
CA THR A 80 -2.58 10.51 12.25
C THR A 80 -3.02 9.13 12.74
N ALA A 81 -4.07 8.54 12.17
CA ALA A 81 -4.54 7.20 12.54
C ALA A 81 -3.46 6.13 12.28
N LEU A 82 -2.85 6.14 11.10
CA LEU A 82 -1.77 5.22 10.74
C LEU A 82 -0.56 5.37 11.67
N LEU A 83 -0.18 6.61 11.99
CA LEU A 83 0.94 6.88 12.87
C LEU A 83 0.66 6.44 14.31
N ILE A 84 -0.55 6.67 14.82
CA ILE A 84 -0.99 6.19 16.14
C ILE A 84 -0.94 4.66 16.19
N THR A 85 -1.50 3.98 15.19
CA THR A 85 -1.45 2.51 15.11
C THR A 85 0.00 2.02 15.11
N LEU A 86 0.87 2.67 14.35
CA LEU A 86 2.30 2.33 14.32
C LEU A 86 2.95 2.48 15.70
N ILE A 87 2.74 3.62 16.36
CA ILE A 87 3.28 3.90 17.71
C ILE A 87 2.78 2.87 18.72
N LEU A 88 1.48 2.54 18.71
CA LEU A 88 0.89 1.55 19.62
C LEU A 88 1.49 0.15 19.39
N LEU A 89 1.64 -0.25 18.13
CA LEU A 89 2.23 -1.56 17.80
C LEU A 89 3.68 -1.66 18.28
N PHE A 90 4.49 -0.61 18.08
CA PHE A 90 5.86 -0.58 18.61
C PHE A 90 5.89 -0.52 20.12
N SER A 91 4.99 0.24 20.76
CA SER A 91 4.91 0.31 22.21
C SER A 91 4.58 -1.06 22.82
N PHE A 92 3.64 -1.80 22.24
CA PHE A 92 3.27 -3.14 22.70
C PHE A 92 4.28 -4.24 22.34
N LYS A 93 5.21 -3.98 21.41
CA LYS A 93 6.20 -4.97 20.94
C LYS A 93 7.65 -4.62 21.22
N GLY A 94 7.92 -3.43 21.76
CA GLY A 94 9.26 -2.88 21.94
C GLY A 94 10.17 -3.77 22.78
N GLU A 95 9.69 -4.29 23.92
CA GLU A 95 10.48 -5.19 24.77
C GLU A 95 10.85 -6.49 24.06
N THR A 96 9.90 -7.12 23.36
CA THR A 96 10.17 -8.37 22.63
C THR A 96 11.12 -8.14 21.46
N ILE A 97 11.03 -6.98 20.81
CA ILE A 97 11.93 -6.54 19.74
C ILE A 97 13.36 -6.41 20.28
N LEU A 98 13.54 -5.74 21.42
CA LEU A 98 14.86 -5.55 22.03
C LEU A 98 15.48 -6.86 22.56
N ASN A 99 14.66 -7.76 23.08
CA ASN A 99 15.14 -9.02 23.67
C ASN A 99 15.50 -10.10 22.62
N ASN A 100 15.03 -9.98 21.37
CA ASN A 100 15.24 -11.01 20.33
C ASN A 100 15.76 -10.43 19.00
N PRO A 101 16.94 -9.76 18.99
CA PRO A 101 17.48 -9.11 17.79
C PRO A 101 17.78 -10.09 16.65
N LEU A 102 18.21 -11.31 16.98
CA LEU A 102 18.47 -12.34 15.96
C LEU A 102 17.20 -12.74 15.22
N THR A 103 16.08 -12.94 15.92
CA THR A 103 14.79 -13.28 15.30
C THR A 103 14.33 -12.19 14.34
N ILE A 104 14.53 -10.92 14.70
CA ILE A 104 14.24 -9.79 13.81
C ILE A 104 15.08 -9.87 12.55
N LEU A 105 16.37 -10.17 12.68
CA LEU A 105 17.26 -10.31 11.52
C LEU A 105 16.81 -11.43 10.59
N TRP A 106 16.38 -12.57 11.14
CA TRP A 106 15.83 -13.68 10.36
C TRP A 106 14.54 -13.33 9.60
N ILE A 107 13.73 -12.40 10.12
CA ILE A 107 12.53 -11.89 9.45
C ILE A 107 12.88 -10.79 8.43
N ALA A 108 13.85 -9.94 8.79
CA ALA A 108 14.31 -8.81 8.00
C ALA A 108 14.88 -9.25 6.65
N ILE A 109 15.77 -10.24 6.67
CA ILE A 109 16.52 -10.67 5.47
C ILE A 109 15.57 -11.15 4.36
N PRO A 110 14.63 -12.08 4.61
CA PRO A 110 13.67 -12.50 3.58
C PRO A 110 12.82 -11.35 3.05
N LEU A 111 12.34 -10.46 3.93
CA LEU A 111 11.51 -9.32 3.52
C LEU A 111 12.28 -8.35 2.64
N LEU A 112 13.51 -8.00 3.01
CA LEU A 112 14.39 -7.13 2.22
C LEU A 112 14.64 -7.74 0.83
N ILE A 113 15.00 -9.03 0.78
CA ILE A 113 15.25 -9.73 -0.48
C ILE A 113 13.99 -9.73 -1.33
N GLN A 114 12.84 -10.10 -0.76
CA GLN A 114 11.57 -10.12 -1.47
C GLN A 114 11.25 -8.75 -2.08
N THR A 115 11.29 -7.68 -1.29
CA THR A 115 10.96 -6.33 -1.75
C THR A 115 11.93 -5.88 -2.84
N ILE A 116 13.24 -6.09 -2.67
CA ILE A 116 14.24 -5.71 -3.68
C ILE A 116 14.05 -6.50 -4.98
N VAL A 117 13.78 -7.81 -4.88
CA VAL A 117 13.57 -8.69 -6.05
C VAL A 117 12.33 -8.26 -6.82
N ILE A 118 11.19 -8.09 -6.14
CA ILE A 118 9.93 -7.71 -6.80
C ILE A 118 10.06 -6.30 -7.39
N PHE A 119 10.68 -5.36 -6.67
CA PHE A 119 10.94 -4.01 -7.17
C PHE A 119 11.80 -4.05 -8.42
N THR A 120 12.95 -4.75 -8.37
CA THR A 120 13.89 -4.80 -9.49
C THR A 120 13.26 -5.47 -10.71
N LEU A 121 12.52 -6.56 -10.50
CA LEU A 121 11.78 -7.24 -11.54
C LEU A 121 10.72 -6.32 -12.16
N GLY A 122 9.90 -5.67 -11.35
CA GLY A 122 8.87 -4.75 -11.82
C GLY A 122 9.44 -3.53 -12.55
N TYR A 123 10.52 -2.96 -12.04
CA TYR A 123 11.19 -1.79 -12.61
C TYR A 123 11.88 -2.13 -13.93
N PHE A 124 12.59 -3.26 -13.98
CA PHE A 124 13.23 -3.75 -15.19
C PHE A 124 12.21 -4.15 -16.25
N LEU A 125 11.14 -4.86 -15.87
CA LEU A 125 10.09 -5.25 -16.79
C LEU A 125 9.36 -4.03 -17.36
N SER A 126 9.10 -3.01 -16.53
CA SER A 126 8.55 -1.73 -16.99
C SER A 126 9.45 -1.05 -18.03
N LYS A 127 10.78 -1.18 -17.89
CA LYS A 127 11.74 -0.67 -18.86
C LYS A 127 11.70 -1.44 -20.18
N VAL A 128 11.66 -2.76 -20.10
CA VAL A 128 11.57 -3.64 -21.30
C VAL A 128 10.25 -3.42 -22.05
N LEU A 129 9.16 -3.17 -21.33
CA LEU A 129 7.85 -2.84 -21.89
C LEU A 129 7.74 -1.40 -22.42
N GLY A 130 8.79 -0.58 -22.26
CA GLY A 130 8.83 0.80 -22.78
C GLY A 130 7.90 1.77 -22.03
N LEU A 131 7.58 1.51 -20.76
CA LEU A 131 6.78 2.43 -19.97
C LEU A 131 7.54 3.74 -19.68
N THR A 132 6.80 4.84 -19.55
CA THR A 132 7.33 6.12 -19.09
C THR A 132 7.69 6.07 -17.60
N TYR A 133 8.61 6.92 -17.15
CA TYR A 133 9.02 6.97 -15.74
C TYR A 133 7.82 7.14 -14.78
N GLU A 134 6.88 7.99 -15.17
CA GLU A 134 5.67 8.35 -14.42
C GLU A 134 4.76 7.14 -14.18
N ASN A 135 4.83 6.12 -15.03
CA ASN A 135 4.09 4.87 -14.89
C ASN A 135 4.96 3.74 -14.31
N ALA A 136 6.23 3.65 -14.73
CA ALA A 136 7.16 2.60 -14.33
C ALA A 136 7.50 2.64 -12.83
N ALA A 137 7.82 3.83 -12.30
CA ALA A 137 8.23 3.95 -10.90
C ALA A 137 7.06 3.65 -9.93
N PRO A 138 5.85 4.20 -10.09
CA PRO A 138 4.71 3.82 -9.26
C PRO A 138 4.32 2.35 -9.42
N THR A 139 4.42 1.79 -10.63
CA THR A 139 4.12 0.37 -10.88
C THR A 139 5.05 -0.55 -10.10
N ALA A 140 6.37 -0.33 -10.19
CA ALA A 140 7.35 -1.12 -9.46
C ALA A 140 7.19 -0.99 -7.94
N MET A 141 6.84 0.20 -7.46
CA MET A 141 6.58 0.46 -6.04
C MET A 141 5.33 -0.23 -5.51
N ILE A 142 4.23 -0.18 -6.26
CA ILE A 142 2.99 -0.86 -5.89
C ILE A 142 3.21 -2.38 -5.85
N GLY A 143 3.99 -2.92 -6.79
CA GLY A 143 4.33 -4.34 -6.81
C GLY A 143 5.19 -4.78 -5.63
N ALA A 144 6.15 -3.96 -5.21
CA ALA A 144 7.08 -4.29 -4.13
C ALA A 144 6.52 -4.08 -2.71
N SER A 145 5.48 -3.27 -2.54
CA SER A 145 4.93 -2.91 -1.23
C SER A 145 3.96 -3.95 -0.67
N ASN A 146 4.00 -4.15 0.64
CA ASN A 146 3.09 -5.01 1.37
C ASN A 146 2.03 -4.20 2.14
N HIS A 147 0.82 -4.76 2.24
CA HIS A 147 -0.26 -4.18 3.06
C HIS A 147 -0.18 -4.70 4.50
N PHE A 148 0.69 -4.10 5.31
CA PHE A 148 0.88 -4.55 6.69
C PHE A 148 -0.32 -4.33 7.60
N GLU A 149 -1.13 -3.30 7.37
CA GLU A 149 -2.31 -3.02 8.20
C GLU A 149 -3.24 -4.25 8.26
N VAL A 150 -3.52 -4.84 7.09
CA VAL A 150 -4.33 -6.05 6.97
C VAL A 150 -3.59 -7.26 7.55
N ALA A 151 -2.27 -7.35 7.36
CA ALA A 151 -1.45 -8.43 7.89
C ALA A 151 -1.42 -8.44 9.43
N ILE A 152 -1.25 -7.27 10.05
CA ILE A 152 -1.26 -7.09 11.52
C ILE A 152 -2.64 -7.44 12.07
N ALA A 153 -3.71 -6.92 11.47
CA ALA A 153 -5.08 -7.22 11.88
C ALA A 153 -5.37 -8.72 11.83
N THR A 154 -4.96 -9.39 10.74
CA THR A 154 -5.14 -10.83 10.59
C THR A 154 -4.26 -11.61 11.59
N ALA A 155 -2.98 -11.30 11.71
CA ALA A 155 -2.07 -12.00 12.61
C ALA A 155 -2.49 -11.88 14.09
N THR A 156 -2.92 -10.69 14.51
CA THR A 156 -3.41 -10.46 15.87
C THR A 156 -4.73 -11.16 16.15
N MET A 157 -5.64 -11.23 15.17
CA MET A 157 -6.92 -11.92 15.33
C MET A 157 -6.78 -13.45 15.31
N LEU A 158 -5.85 -14.00 14.53
CA LEU A 158 -5.66 -15.45 14.39
C LEU A 158 -4.75 -16.05 15.46
N TYR A 159 -3.62 -15.39 15.73
CA TYR A 159 -2.57 -15.93 16.59
C TYR A 159 -2.43 -15.15 17.91
N GLY A 160 -3.19 -14.07 18.07
CA GLY A 160 -3.11 -13.19 19.23
C GLY A 160 -1.99 -12.16 19.11
N LEU A 161 -2.13 -11.07 19.87
CA LEU A 161 -1.18 -9.97 19.87
C LEU A 161 0.22 -10.43 20.28
N SER A 162 0.34 -11.35 21.24
CA SER A 162 1.62 -11.84 21.78
C SER A 162 2.38 -12.84 20.90
N SER A 163 1.82 -13.25 19.76
CA SER A 163 2.44 -14.24 18.89
C SER A 163 3.66 -13.71 18.12
N GLY A 164 4.55 -14.64 17.74
CA GLY A 164 5.65 -14.37 16.80
C GLY A 164 5.16 -13.92 15.42
N ALA A 165 3.98 -14.37 14.98
CA ALA A 165 3.36 -13.93 13.73
C ALA A 165 2.97 -12.44 13.78
N ALA A 166 2.31 -12.00 14.86
CA ALA A 166 2.01 -10.59 15.06
C ALA A 166 3.28 -9.73 15.16
N LEU A 167 4.30 -10.21 15.89
CA LEU A 167 5.59 -9.54 15.97
C LEU A 167 6.27 -9.38 14.60
N ALA A 168 6.26 -10.42 13.77
CA ALA A 168 6.84 -10.38 12.43
C ALA A 168 6.18 -9.32 11.55
N THR A 169 4.86 -9.14 11.65
CA THR A 169 4.15 -8.09 10.89
C THR A 169 4.53 -6.68 11.29
N VAL A 170 4.71 -6.41 12.60
CA VAL A 170 5.12 -5.09 13.10
C VAL A 170 6.57 -4.78 12.74
N VAL A 171 7.46 -5.77 12.91
CA VAL A 171 8.87 -5.67 12.51
C VAL A 171 9.00 -5.46 11.00
N GLY A 172 8.16 -6.12 10.20
CA GLY A 172 8.11 -5.93 8.75
C GLY A 172 7.85 -4.48 8.37
N VAL A 173 6.89 -3.80 9.01
CA VAL A 173 6.63 -2.37 8.79
C VAL A 173 7.85 -1.51 9.10
N LEU A 174 8.56 -1.80 10.21
CA LEU A 174 9.74 -1.04 10.62
C LEU A 174 10.80 -1.01 9.52
N ILE A 175 10.94 -2.12 8.81
CA ILE A 175 11.97 -2.35 7.81
C ILE A 175 11.52 -1.89 6.44
N GLU A 176 10.25 -2.13 6.08
CA GLU A 176 9.74 -1.77 4.76
C GLU A 176 9.67 -0.26 4.56
N VAL A 177 9.18 0.51 5.53
CA VAL A 177 9.04 1.97 5.38
C VAL A 177 10.37 2.64 4.99
N PRO A 178 11.51 2.44 5.71
CA PRO A 178 12.78 3.02 5.30
C PRO A 178 13.31 2.42 3.99
N LEU A 179 13.09 1.13 3.72
CA LEU A 179 13.47 0.52 2.46
C LEU A 179 12.74 1.17 1.28
N MET A 180 11.43 1.37 1.39
CA MET A 180 10.62 2.02 0.36
C MET A 180 11.07 3.45 0.11
N LEU A 181 11.41 4.22 1.15
CA LEU A 181 12.00 5.55 0.99
C LEU A 181 13.37 5.49 0.27
N ALA A 182 14.19 4.49 0.57
CA ALA A 182 15.46 4.27 -0.13
C ALA A 182 15.24 3.92 -1.61
N LEU A 183 14.24 3.09 -1.92
CA LEU A 183 13.84 2.76 -3.29
C LEU A 183 13.27 3.98 -4.02
N VAL A 184 12.52 4.86 -3.35
CA VAL A 184 12.03 6.11 -3.96
C VAL A 184 13.23 6.97 -4.35
N LYS A 185 14.20 7.12 -3.44
CA LYS A 185 15.44 7.84 -3.72
C LYS A 185 16.22 7.22 -4.89
N PHE A 186 16.19 5.89 -5.01
CA PHE A 186 16.77 5.18 -6.16
C PHE A 186 16.01 5.51 -7.46
N CYS A 187 14.68 5.41 -7.48
CA CYS A 187 13.86 5.79 -8.62
C CYS A 187 14.15 7.23 -9.06
N LEU A 188 14.21 8.18 -8.12
CA LEU A 188 14.52 9.60 -8.40
C LEU A 188 15.89 9.76 -9.08
N ARG A 189 16.90 8.99 -8.67
CA ARG A 189 18.24 9.01 -9.29
C ARG A 189 18.27 8.38 -10.68
N THR A 190 17.41 7.40 -10.93
CA THR A 190 17.36 6.65 -12.20
C THR A 190 16.26 7.15 -13.16
N GLN A 191 15.75 8.37 -12.97
CA GLN A 191 14.73 9.00 -13.84
C GLN A 191 15.14 8.96 -15.31
N ASN A 192 16.41 9.29 -15.58
CA ASN A 192 16.97 9.35 -16.93
C ASN A 192 17.04 8.00 -17.66
N TRP A 193 16.70 6.88 -17.00
CA TRP A 193 16.69 5.55 -17.62
C TRP A 193 15.41 5.26 -18.41
N PHE A 194 14.40 6.12 -18.28
CA PHE A 194 13.07 5.96 -18.87
C PHE A 194 12.73 7.20 -19.70
N PRO A 195 11.90 7.04 -20.75
CA PRO A 195 11.26 8.18 -21.39
C PRO A 195 10.33 8.87 -20.39
N HIS A 196 10.30 10.21 -20.43
CA HIS A 196 9.36 11.01 -19.66
C HIS A 196 8.10 11.29 -20.47
N GLU A 197 6.93 11.31 -19.82
CA GLU A 197 5.75 11.88 -20.44
C GLU A 197 5.99 13.35 -20.80
N THR A 198 6.04 13.65 -22.09
CA THR A 198 6.05 15.04 -22.56
C THR A 198 4.70 15.66 -22.22
N CYS A 199 4.68 16.59 -21.26
CA CYS A 199 3.55 17.48 -21.07
C CYS A 199 3.33 18.29 -22.36
N THR A 200 2.45 17.80 -23.24
CA THR A 200 1.86 18.63 -24.28
C THR A 200 0.91 19.59 -23.59
N VAL A 201 1.44 20.70 -23.10
CA VAL A 201 0.60 21.87 -22.82
C VAL A 201 0.03 22.26 -24.17
N ASN A 202 -1.24 21.94 -24.41
CA ASN A 202 -1.98 22.53 -25.52
C ASN A 202 -1.87 24.05 -25.33
N PRO A 203 -1.23 24.81 -26.25
CA PRO A 203 -1.27 26.25 -26.16
C PRO A 203 -2.74 26.65 -26.18
N GLU A 204 -3.19 27.37 -25.17
CA GLU A 204 -4.53 27.97 -25.16
C GLU A 204 -4.72 28.74 -26.47
N PRO A 205 -5.88 28.62 -27.14
CA PRO A 205 -6.15 29.43 -28.31
C PRO A 205 -6.11 30.90 -27.90
N ASP A 206 -5.17 31.65 -28.49
CA ASP A 206 -4.95 33.07 -28.28
C ASP A 206 -6.28 33.84 -28.39
N VAL A 207 -6.74 34.37 -27.25
CA VAL A 207 -8.01 35.11 -27.11
C VAL A 207 -8.00 36.42 -27.93
N ASN A 208 -6.86 36.84 -28.49
CA ASN A 208 -6.77 38.07 -29.28
C ASN A 208 -7.27 37.99 -30.74
N GLN A 209 -7.72 36.83 -31.24
CA GLN A 209 -8.25 36.73 -32.60
C GLN A 209 -9.75 36.97 -32.76
N ARG A 210 -10.48 37.36 -31.70
CA ARG A 210 -11.95 37.62 -31.77
C ARG A 210 -12.37 39.09 -31.67
N VAL A 211 -11.46 40.06 -31.70
CA VAL A 211 -11.78 41.51 -31.57
C VAL A 211 -11.44 42.31 -32.84
N GLY A 212 -11.24 41.65 -33.97
CA GLY A 212 -10.96 42.31 -35.24
C GLY A 212 -11.71 41.68 -36.41
N ASN A 213 -13.01 41.94 -36.51
CA ASN A 213 -13.78 42.07 -37.76
C ASN A 213 -15.21 42.51 -37.46
#